data_AF-A0A0F9QA46-F1
#
_entry.id   AF-A0A0F9QA46-F1
#
_cell.length_a   1.000
_cell.length_b   1.000
_cell.length_c   1.000
_cell.angle_alpha   90.00
_cell.angle_beta   90.00
_cell.angle_gamma   90.00
#
_symmetry.space_group_name_H-M   'P 1'
#
loop_
_entity.id
_entity.type
_entity.pdbx_description
1 polymer ?
#
loop_
_entity_poly.entity_id
_entity_poly.type
_entity_poly.pdbx_seq_one_letter_code
_entity_poly.pdbx_strand_id
1 'polypeptide(L)'
;MTRIDNSRGSSVDKFEREAKTILWRRIRGTDKARPDYDRWKTRIAEISVQEGISRREAVLQASQEETCLAPLMNEYDFESYGVIGTPQIMEGGGGTICRNEELSYRENLRWALDAAGEFQRTKNYPVECPNNSAWYLLTQAIEDAKDFLAKLGQVEVKASERDILVEDTQRHGKQSIKDLDDQLATLNELTEEEEEA
;
A
#
# COMPACT_ATOMS: atom_id res chain seq x y z
N MET A 1 4.39 4.90 20.06
CA MET A 1 5.32 4.83 21.22
C MET A 1 6.30 3.72 20.95
N THR A 2 7.45 4.04 20.36
CA THR A 2 8.50 3.07 20.02
C THR A 2 9.31 2.78 21.29
N ARG A 3 9.28 1.53 21.76
CA ARG A 3 9.92 1.12 23.01
C ARG A 3 11.41 0.86 22.72
N ILE A 4 12.24 1.88 22.88
CA ILE A 4 13.69 1.75 22.70
C ILE A 4 14.28 1.13 23.97
N ASP A 5 14.44 -0.19 23.98
CA ASP A 5 14.95 -0.94 25.12
C ASP A 5 16.43 -1.35 24.93
N ASN A 6 17.30 -0.80 25.77
CA ASN A 6 18.78 -0.90 25.74
C ASN A 6 19.33 -2.24 26.28
N SER A 7 18.73 -3.38 25.95
CA SER A 7 19.28 -4.70 26.30
C SER A 7 20.24 -5.25 25.23
N ARG A 8 21.42 -5.71 25.67
CA ARG A 8 22.63 -6.12 24.91
C ARG A 8 22.51 -7.37 23.99
N GLY A 9 21.34 -7.67 23.45
CA GLY A 9 21.16 -8.71 22.41
C GLY A 9 20.89 -8.07 21.06
N SER A 10 21.23 -8.74 19.94
CA SER A 10 20.81 -8.22 18.63
C SER A 10 19.27 -8.14 18.60
N SER A 11 18.70 -7.15 17.92
CA SER A 11 17.24 -6.96 17.84
C SER A 11 16.52 -8.25 17.44
N VAL A 12 17.14 -9.05 16.56
CA VAL A 12 16.66 -10.36 16.13
C VAL A 12 16.61 -11.38 17.28
N ASP A 13 17.55 -11.37 18.23
CA ASP A 13 17.53 -12.29 19.38
C ASP A 13 16.41 -11.94 20.39
N LYS A 14 15.97 -10.67 20.41
CA LYS A 14 14.81 -10.24 21.20
C LYS A 14 13.52 -10.67 20.50
N PHE A 15 13.43 -10.37 19.21
CA PHE A 15 12.33 -10.82 18.36
C PHE A 15 12.14 -12.34 18.44
N GLU A 16 13.21 -13.13 18.32
CA GLU A 16 13.14 -14.60 18.38
C GLU A 16 12.57 -15.07 19.74
N ARG A 17 12.93 -14.42 20.85
CA ARG A 17 12.40 -14.77 22.19
C ARG A 17 10.92 -14.42 22.35
N GLU A 18 10.51 -13.27 21.82
CA GLU A 18 9.11 -12.83 21.88
C GLU A 18 8.23 -13.68 20.95
N ALA A 19 8.69 -13.96 19.73
CA ALA A 19 8.03 -14.87 18.79
C ALA A 19 7.83 -16.25 19.39
N LYS A 20 8.88 -16.83 20.01
CA LYS A 20 8.78 -18.09 20.77
C LYS A 20 7.70 -18.04 21.84
N THR A 21 7.62 -16.93 22.57
CA THR A 21 6.66 -16.77 23.67
C THR A 21 5.22 -16.71 23.15
N ILE A 22 4.97 -16.00 22.05
CA ILE A 22 3.65 -15.90 21.41
C ILE A 22 3.22 -17.28 20.89
N LEU A 23 4.10 -17.95 20.14
CA LEU A 23 3.83 -19.28 19.60
C LEU A 23 3.64 -20.33 20.71
N TRP A 24 4.42 -20.26 21.79
CA TRP A 24 4.27 -21.15 22.94
C TRP A 24 2.96 -20.96 23.69
N ARG A 25 2.41 -19.76 23.74
CA ARG A 25 1.14 -19.48 24.42
C ARG A 25 -0.07 -19.94 23.62
N ARG A 26 0.05 -20.13 22.31
CA ARG A 26 -0.97 -20.74 21.44
C ARG A 26 -0.98 -22.26 21.58
N ILE A 27 -1.35 -22.73 22.76
CA ILE A 27 -1.63 -24.15 22.98
C ILE A 27 -2.95 -24.49 22.26
N ARG A 28 -2.92 -25.48 21.37
CA ARG A 28 -4.14 -26.03 20.76
C ARG A 28 -4.32 -27.48 21.23
N GLY A 29 -5.48 -27.78 21.78
CA GLY A 29 -5.87 -29.11 22.23
C GLY A 29 -5.49 -29.45 23.67
N THR A 30 -5.75 -30.70 24.04
CA THR A 30 -5.67 -31.21 25.43
C THR A 30 -4.25 -31.58 25.89
N ASP A 31 -3.32 -31.82 24.96
CA ASP A 31 -2.04 -32.48 25.25
C ASP A 31 -0.80 -31.59 25.18
N LYS A 32 -0.89 -30.31 25.60
CA LYS A 32 0.24 -29.36 25.58
C LYS A 32 0.98 -29.28 24.22
N ALA A 33 0.37 -29.79 23.15
CA ALA A 33 0.93 -29.82 21.82
C ALA A 33 1.08 -28.39 21.34
N ARG A 34 2.23 -28.06 20.75
CA ARG A 34 2.57 -26.71 20.31
C ARG A 34 2.79 -26.71 18.80
N PRO A 35 1.76 -27.06 18.01
CA PRO A 35 1.92 -27.27 16.58
C PRO A 35 2.48 -26.05 15.85
N ASP A 36 2.08 -24.83 16.26
CA ASP A 36 2.57 -23.59 15.65
C ASP A 36 4.06 -23.34 15.98
N TYR A 37 4.49 -23.60 17.23
CA TYR A 37 5.89 -23.49 17.62
C TYR A 37 6.78 -24.55 16.94
N ASP A 38 6.32 -25.79 16.89
CA ASP A 38 7.06 -26.89 16.29
C ASP A 38 7.17 -26.72 14.77
N ARG A 39 6.10 -26.26 14.10
CA ARG A 39 6.11 -25.89 12.68
C ARG A 39 7.12 -24.78 12.42
N TRP A 40 7.02 -23.68 13.17
CA TRP A 40 7.93 -22.54 13.02
C TRP A 40 9.40 -22.93 13.24
N LYS A 41 9.69 -23.75 14.27
CA LYS A 41 11.04 -24.25 14.54
C LYS A 41 11.56 -25.15 13.41
N THR A 42 10.72 -26.02 12.87
CA THR A 42 11.06 -26.89 11.73
C THR A 42 11.38 -26.04 10.51
N ARG A 43 10.57 -25.01 10.25
CA ARG A 43 10.77 -24.09 9.14
C ARG A 43 12.08 -23.32 9.22
N ILE A 44 12.45 -22.83 10.39
CA ILE A 44 13.76 -22.19 10.61
C ILE A 44 14.89 -23.17 10.26
N ALA A 45 14.79 -24.43 10.67
CA ALA A 45 15.81 -25.43 10.39
C ALA A 45 15.92 -25.73 8.90
N GLU A 46 14.80 -25.85 8.17
CA GLU A 46 14.77 -26.03 6.72
C GLU A 46 15.45 -24.87 5.98
N ILE A 47 15.10 -23.63 6.34
CA ILE A 47 15.66 -22.43 5.72
C ILE A 47 17.16 -22.29 6.05
N SER A 48 17.55 -22.64 7.28
CA SER A 48 18.96 -22.57 7.71
C SER A 48 19.87 -23.57 6.98
N VAL A 49 19.32 -24.57 6.28
CA VAL A 49 20.08 -25.51 5.46
C VAL A 49 20.38 -24.96 4.06
N GLN A 50 19.66 -23.92 3.63
CA GLN A 50 19.90 -23.29 2.32
C GLN A 50 21.22 -22.49 2.34
N GLU A 51 22.05 -22.68 1.30
CA GLU A 51 23.34 -21.99 1.21
C GLU A 51 23.16 -20.47 1.20
N GLY A 52 23.95 -19.78 2.03
CA GLY A 52 23.99 -18.31 2.06
C GLY A 52 22.97 -17.64 2.98
N ILE A 53 22.04 -18.39 3.60
CA ILE A 53 21.06 -17.80 4.53
C ILE A 53 21.58 -17.87 5.96
N SER A 54 21.67 -16.71 6.61
CA SER A 54 22.01 -16.64 8.03
C SER A 54 20.84 -17.11 8.90
N ARG A 55 21.14 -17.66 10.08
CA ARG A 55 20.11 -18.05 11.05
C ARG A 55 19.12 -16.92 11.36
N ARG A 56 19.57 -15.67 11.34
CA ARG A 56 18.72 -14.49 11.61
C ARG A 56 17.69 -14.28 10.51
N GLU A 57 18.10 -14.43 9.25
CA GLU A 57 17.20 -14.37 8.10
C GLU A 57 16.22 -15.54 8.11
N ALA A 58 16.69 -16.75 8.46
CA ALA A 58 15.82 -17.91 8.58
C ALA A 58 14.71 -17.72 9.64
N VAL A 59 15.03 -17.10 10.78
CA VAL A 59 14.05 -16.76 11.83
C VAL A 59 13.00 -15.78 11.30
N LEU A 60 13.41 -14.77 10.54
CA LEU A 60 12.51 -13.77 10.02
C LEU A 60 11.61 -14.36 8.92
N GLN A 61 12.19 -15.03 7.93
CA GLN A 61 11.44 -15.70 6.86
C GLN A 61 10.41 -16.70 7.41
N ALA A 62 10.81 -17.56 8.35
CA ALA A 62 9.86 -18.48 8.99
C ALA A 62 8.74 -17.75 9.75
N SER A 63 9.01 -16.56 10.29
CA SER A 63 8.01 -15.78 11.02
C SER A 63 7.02 -15.08 10.09
N GLN A 64 7.36 -14.83 8.83
CA GLN A 64 6.45 -14.25 7.83
C GLN A 64 5.28 -15.19 7.50
N GLU A 65 5.52 -16.49 7.55
CA GLU A 65 4.49 -17.52 7.30
C GLU A 65 3.50 -17.64 8.48
N GLU A 66 3.82 -17.07 9.65
CA GLU A 66 3.01 -17.16 10.86
C GLU A 66 2.20 -15.87 11.09
N THR A 67 0.92 -15.88 10.69
CA THR A 67 0.00 -14.73 10.80
C THR A 67 -0.07 -14.09 12.20
N CYS A 68 0.18 -14.86 13.25
CA CYS A 68 0.15 -14.36 14.63
C CYS A 68 1.39 -13.57 15.06
N LEU A 69 2.47 -13.66 14.30
CA LEU A 69 3.68 -12.90 14.51
C LEU A 69 3.67 -11.58 13.73
N ALA A 70 2.72 -11.36 12.82
CA ALA A 70 2.62 -10.13 12.03
C ALA A 70 2.62 -8.84 12.89
N PRO A 71 1.87 -8.74 14.02
CA PRO A 71 1.95 -7.56 14.87
C PRO A 71 3.36 -7.36 15.46
N LEU A 72 4.01 -8.44 15.89
CA LEU A 72 5.36 -8.41 16.42
C LEU A 72 6.38 -8.00 15.34
N MET A 73 6.22 -8.47 14.12
CA MET A 73 7.09 -8.09 13.00
C MET A 73 7.00 -6.60 12.66
N ASN A 74 5.83 -5.98 12.84
CA ASN A 74 5.66 -4.54 12.60
C ASN A 74 6.27 -3.67 13.72
N GLU A 75 6.52 -4.23 14.90
CA GLU A 75 7.13 -3.50 16.03
C GLU A 75 8.66 -3.38 15.90
N TYR A 76 9.28 -4.25 15.09
CA TYR A 76 10.72 -4.35 14.94
C TYR A 76 11.16 -3.82 13.57
N ASP A 77 12.12 -2.89 13.55
CA ASP A 77 12.75 -2.43 12.33
C ASP A 77 13.88 -3.40 11.93
N PHE A 78 13.63 -4.20 10.88
CA PHE A 78 14.58 -5.18 10.36
C PHE A 78 15.48 -4.63 9.25
N GLU A 79 15.18 -3.45 8.68
CA GLU A 79 15.99 -2.84 7.61
C GLU A 79 17.41 -2.55 8.11
N SER A 80 17.54 -2.17 9.38
CA SER A 80 18.81 -1.88 10.03
C SER A 80 19.72 -3.09 10.27
N TYR A 81 19.24 -4.33 10.07
CA TYR A 81 19.99 -5.56 10.37
C TYR A 81 20.54 -6.30 9.15
N GLY A 82 20.52 -5.66 7.97
CA GLY A 82 21.03 -6.26 6.73
C GLY A 82 20.17 -7.43 6.22
N VAL A 83 19.01 -7.66 6.83
CA VAL A 83 18.00 -8.57 6.32
C VAL A 83 17.22 -7.79 5.29
N ILE A 84 17.64 -7.92 4.02
CA ILE A 84 16.88 -7.39 2.89
C ILE A 84 15.60 -8.21 2.81
N GLY A 85 14.53 -7.67 3.39
CA GLY A 85 13.23 -8.33 3.44
C GLY A 85 12.58 -8.30 4.81
N THR A 86 12.15 -7.12 5.27
CA THR A 86 10.77 -7.07 5.74
C THR A 86 9.91 -7.71 4.64
N PRO A 87 8.94 -8.58 4.96
CA PRO A 87 7.93 -8.87 3.97
C PRO A 87 7.29 -7.52 3.68
N GLN A 88 7.60 -6.90 2.55
CA GLN A 88 6.55 -6.20 1.85
C GLN A 88 5.48 -7.27 1.69
N ILE A 89 4.47 -7.18 2.58
CA ILE A 89 3.17 -7.83 2.52
C ILE A 89 3.07 -8.65 1.24
N MET A 90 3.37 -9.96 1.34
CA MET A 90 3.33 -10.95 0.25
C MET A 90 3.21 -10.31 -1.15
N GLU A 91 4.34 -10.09 -1.82
CA GLU A 91 4.34 -9.98 -3.28
C GLU A 91 3.44 -11.10 -3.81
N GLY A 92 2.46 -10.70 -4.62
CA GLY A 92 1.40 -11.56 -5.08
C GLY A 92 1.88 -12.92 -5.55
N GLY A 93 1.15 -13.95 -5.15
CA GLY A 93 1.32 -15.28 -5.72
C GLY A 93 1.35 -15.20 -7.24
N GLY A 94 2.51 -15.50 -7.84
CA GLY A 94 2.67 -15.50 -9.30
C GLY A 94 3.99 -14.97 -9.86
N GLY A 95 4.96 -14.51 -9.06
CA GLY A 95 6.23 -14.01 -9.60
C GLY A 95 6.10 -12.71 -10.38
N THR A 96 5.06 -11.92 -10.09
CA THR A 96 4.80 -10.63 -10.73
C THR A 96 5.69 -9.54 -10.12
N ILE A 97 6.40 -8.79 -10.96
CA ILE A 97 7.35 -7.75 -10.54
C ILE A 97 6.67 -6.37 -10.51
N CYS A 98 6.71 -5.68 -9.38
CA CYS A 98 6.19 -4.30 -9.27
C CYS A 98 7.28 -3.25 -9.52
N ARG A 99 6.99 -2.25 -10.36
CA ARG A 99 7.94 -1.21 -10.80
C ARG A 99 8.06 0.01 -9.87
N ASN A 100 7.25 0.07 -8.81
CA ASN A 100 7.16 1.21 -7.88
C ASN A 100 6.87 2.56 -8.55
N GLU A 101 6.03 2.56 -9.59
CA GLU A 101 5.55 3.78 -10.26
C GLU A 101 4.53 4.53 -9.38
N GLU A 102 4.70 5.85 -9.25
CA GLU A 102 3.73 6.70 -8.56
C GLU A 102 2.54 6.96 -9.48
N LEU A 103 1.45 6.24 -9.23
CA LEU A 103 0.17 6.44 -9.90
C LEU A 103 -0.87 6.98 -8.93
N SER A 104 -1.78 7.80 -9.43
CA SER A 104 -2.95 8.20 -8.67
C SER A 104 -3.84 6.99 -8.32
N TYR A 105 -4.65 7.11 -7.28
CA TYR A 105 -5.58 6.05 -6.90
C TYR A 105 -6.54 5.64 -8.04
N ARG A 106 -6.95 6.61 -8.87
CA ARG A 106 -7.81 6.37 -10.04
C ARG A 106 -7.08 5.56 -11.12
N GLU A 107 -5.82 5.86 -11.38
CA GLU A 107 -5.00 5.11 -12.35
C GLU A 107 -4.73 3.69 -11.87
N ASN A 108 -4.42 3.51 -10.57
CA ASN A 108 -4.27 2.19 -9.97
C ASN A 108 -5.54 1.34 -10.09
N LEU A 109 -6.72 1.95 -9.87
CA LEU A 109 -8.02 1.28 -10.04
C LEU A 109 -8.30 0.85 -11.48
N ARG A 110 -7.99 1.72 -12.46
CA ARG A 110 -8.16 1.41 -13.88
C ARG A 110 -7.25 0.27 -14.32
N TRP A 111 -5.97 0.34 -13.95
CA TRP A 111 -5.01 -0.73 -14.22
C TRP A 111 -5.48 -2.07 -13.64
N ALA A 112 -5.92 -2.07 -12.38
CA ALA A 112 -6.41 -3.26 -11.70
C ALA A 112 -7.64 -3.87 -12.39
N LEU A 113 -8.55 -3.04 -12.90
CA LEU A 113 -9.73 -3.50 -13.64
C LEU A 113 -9.34 -4.17 -14.96
N ASP A 114 -8.46 -3.53 -15.73
CA ASP A 114 -8.02 -4.05 -17.02
C ASP A 114 -7.28 -5.37 -16.86
N ALA A 115 -6.35 -5.43 -15.89
CA ALA A 115 -5.61 -6.64 -15.53
C ALA A 115 -6.53 -7.77 -15.01
N ALA A 116 -7.56 -7.45 -14.22
CA ALA A 116 -8.55 -8.43 -13.78
C ALA A 116 -9.35 -8.99 -14.97
N GLY A 117 -9.73 -8.13 -15.91
CA GLY A 117 -10.41 -8.53 -17.15
C GLY A 117 -9.55 -9.43 -18.04
N GLU A 118 -8.24 -9.18 -18.11
CA GLU A 118 -7.29 -10.07 -18.77
C GLU A 118 -7.15 -11.42 -18.04
N PHE A 119 -6.93 -11.40 -16.73
CA PHE A 119 -6.88 -12.61 -15.90
C PHE A 119 -8.13 -13.46 -16.06
N GLN A 120 -9.32 -12.87 -16.10
CA GLN A 120 -10.55 -13.65 -16.26
C GLN A 120 -10.61 -14.41 -17.59
N ARG A 121 -9.99 -13.86 -18.65
CA ARG A 121 -9.92 -14.47 -19.99
C ARG A 121 -8.79 -15.50 -20.12
N THR A 122 -7.59 -15.17 -19.63
CA THR A 122 -6.38 -15.96 -19.85
C THR A 122 -6.07 -16.92 -18.70
N LYS A 123 -6.64 -16.65 -17.51
CA LYS A 123 -6.30 -17.28 -16.22
C LYS A 123 -4.83 -17.15 -15.82
N ASN A 124 -4.14 -16.15 -16.39
CA ASN A 124 -2.76 -15.83 -16.07
C ASN A 124 -2.69 -14.44 -15.43
N TYR A 125 -1.89 -14.33 -14.36
CA TYR A 125 -1.58 -13.04 -13.75
C TYR A 125 -0.68 -12.21 -14.67
N PRO A 126 -0.76 -10.87 -14.63
CA PRO A 126 0.17 -10.03 -15.36
C PRO A 126 1.59 -10.26 -14.83
N VAL A 127 2.58 -10.21 -15.72
CA VAL A 127 4.00 -10.42 -15.37
C VAL A 127 4.56 -9.23 -14.59
N GLU A 128 3.99 -8.04 -14.80
CA GLU A 128 4.44 -6.81 -14.17
C GLU A 128 3.26 -6.01 -13.61
N CYS A 129 3.50 -5.30 -12.51
CA CYS A 129 2.60 -4.32 -11.93
C CYS A 129 3.27 -2.95 -11.82
N PRO A 130 2.52 -1.85 -11.90
CA PRO A 130 3.10 -0.52 -11.73
C PRO A 130 3.55 -0.30 -10.30
N ASN A 131 2.75 -0.67 -9.30
CA ASN A 131 3.10 -0.59 -7.88
C ASN A 131 2.28 -1.59 -7.04
N ASN A 132 2.65 -1.71 -5.76
CA ASN A 132 1.99 -2.61 -4.81
C ASN A 132 0.51 -2.29 -4.59
N SER A 133 0.10 -1.01 -4.69
CA SER A 133 -1.30 -0.63 -4.54
C SER A 133 -2.16 -1.12 -5.70
N ALA A 134 -1.67 -1.03 -6.94
CA ALA A 134 -2.35 -1.54 -8.12
C ALA A 134 -2.51 -3.07 -8.05
N TRP A 135 -1.48 -3.78 -7.60
CA TRP A 135 -1.53 -5.23 -7.39
C TRP A 135 -2.58 -5.63 -6.36
N TYR A 136 -2.63 -4.95 -5.21
CA TYR A 136 -3.65 -5.20 -4.20
C TYR A 136 -5.08 -4.95 -4.71
N LEU A 137 -5.27 -3.93 -5.56
CA LEU A 137 -6.56 -3.66 -6.17
C LEU A 137 -6.93 -4.75 -7.19
N LEU A 138 -5.96 -5.31 -7.92
CA LEU A 138 -6.18 -6.45 -8.82
C LEU A 138 -6.69 -7.68 -8.06
N THR A 139 -6.10 -8.03 -6.92
CA THR A 139 -6.56 -9.19 -6.13
C THR A 139 -8.00 -8.98 -5.66
N GLN A 140 -8.34 -7.77 -5.18
CA GLN A 140 -9.72 -7.42 -4.83
C GLN A 140 -10.67 -7.52 -6.02
N ALA A 141 -10.25 -7.04 -7.20
CA ALA A 141 -11.07 -7.09 -8.41
C ALA A 141 -11.32 -8.53 -8.90
N ILE A 142 -10.39 -9.45 -8.67
CA ILE A 142 -10.56 -10.88 -8.99
C ILE A 142 -11.46 -11.57 -7.97
N GLU A 143 -11.27 -11.31 -6.67
CA GLU A 143 -12.01 -11.94 -5.58
C GLU A 143 -13.47 -11.48 -5.48
N ASP A 144 -13.70 -10.17 -5.61
CA ASP A 144 -15.03 -9.56 -5.52
C ASP A 144 -15.21 -8.43 -6.56
N ALA A 145 -15.37 -8.85 -7.81
CA ALA A 145 -15.56 -7.94 -8.94
C ALA A 145 -16.78 -7.01 -8.76
N LYS A 146 -17.83 -7.44 -8.07
CA LYS A 146 -19.08 -6.67 -7.94
C LYS A 146 -18.87 -5.46 -7.03
N ASP A 147 -18.32 -5.68 -5.84
CA ASP A 147 -18.01 -4.60 -4.92
C ASP A 147 -16.90 -3.69 -5.47
N PHE A 148 -15.93 -4.26 -6.19
CA PHE A 148 -14.89 -3.49 -6.84
C PHE A 148 -15.45 -2.51 -7.89
N LEU A 149 -16.35 -2.97 -8.76
CA LEU A 149 -17.01 -2.11 -9.75
C LEU A 149 -17.86 -1.01 -9.10
N ALA A 150 -18.52 -1.29 -7.98
CA ALA A 150 -19.27 -0.29 -7.23
C ALA A 150 -18.35 0.83 -6.69
N LYS A 151 -17.17 0.46 -6.16
CA LYS A 151 -16.15 1.42 -5.71
C LYS A 151 -15.62 2.27 -6.86
N LEU A 152 -15.33 1.66 -8.01
CA LEU A 152 -14.89 2.38 -9.20
C LEU A 152 -15.93 3.42 -9.64
N GLY A 153 -17.21 3.03 -9.67
CA GLY A 153 -18.30 3.95 -9.99
C GLY A 153 -18.36 5.17 -9.06
N GLN A 154 -18.20 4.96 -7.75
CA GLN A 154 -18.17 6.07 -6.78
C GLN A 154 -16.98 7.01 -6.99
N VAL A 155 -15.81 6.47 -7.35
CA VAL A 155 -14.60 7.26 -7.60
C VAL A 155 -14.73 8.07 -8.88
N GLU A 156 -15.25 7.48 -9.96
CA GLU A 156 -15.48 8.16 -11.24
C GLU A 156 -16.53 9.28 -11.11
N VAL A 157 -17.63 9.05 -10.37
CA VAL A 157 -18.64 10.09 -10.10
C VAL A 157 -18.03 11.27 -9.34
N LYS A 158 -17.30 11.00 -8.24
CA LYS A 158 -16.65 12.05 -7.45
C LYS A 158 -15.57 12.81 -8.23
N ALA A 159 -14.87 12.14 -9.14
CA ALA A 159 -13.91 12.79 -10.02
C ALA A 159 -14.63 13.73 -10.99
N SER A 160 -15.71 13.27 -11.62
CA SER A 160 -16.50 14.11 -12.53
C SER A 160 -17.10 15.35 -11.85
N GLU A 161 -17.58 15.22 -10.60
CA GLU A 161 -18.08 16.36 -9.81
C GLU A 161 -16.99 17.39 -9.51
N ARG A 162 -15.77 16.94 -9.21
CA ARG A 162 -14.62 17.84 -9.00
C ARG A 162 -14.20 18.52 -10.29
N ASP A 163 -14.18 17.80 -11.41
CA ASP A 163 -13.79 18.36 -12.70
C ASP A 163 -14.79 19.45 -13.14
N ILE A 164 -16.10 19.22 -12.93
CA ILE A 164 -17.16 20.22 -13.17
C ILE A 164 -16.99 21.46 -12.27
N LEU A 165 -16.71 21.26 -10.97
CA LEU A 165 -16.48 22.37 -10.04
C LEU A 165 -15.26 23.22 -10.42
N VAL A 166 -14.18 22.59 -10.90
CA VAL A 166 -12.99 23.30 -11.37
C VAL A 166 -13.29 24.12 -12.62
N GLU A 167 -14.02 23.56 -13.58
CA GLU A 167 -14.43 24.28 -14.79
C GLU A 167 -15.34 25.47 -14.48
N ASP A 168 -16.34 25.30 -13.61
CA ASP A 168 -17.23 26.40 -13.20
C ASP A 168 -16.46 27.49 -12.45
N THR A 169 -15.52 27.13 -11.57
CA THR A 169 -14.69 28.10 -10.86
C THR A 169 -13.79 28.89 -11.82
N GLN A 170 -13.20 28.24 -12.83
CA GLN A 170 -12.42 28.93 -13.86
C GLN A 170 -13.27 29.84 -14.73
N ARG A 171 -14.49 29.41 -15.08
CA ARG A 171 -15.43 30.22 -15.85
C ARG A 171 -15.87 31.45 -15.08
N HIS A 172 -16.23 31.31 -13.81
CA HIS A 172 -16.57 32.43 -12.93
C HIS A 172 -15.38 33.37 -12.73
N GLY A 173 -14.17 32.84 -12.52
CA GLY A 173 -12.96 33.65 -12.40
C GLY A 173 -12.70 34.49 -13.66
N LYS A 174 -12.84 33.92 -14.85
CA LYS A 174 -12.70 34.65 -16.12
C LYS A 174 -13.77 35.75 -16.28
N GLN A 175 -15.00 35.47 -15.88
CA GLN A 175 -16.08 36.46 -15.93
C GLN A 175 -15.81 37.62 -14.95
N SER A 176 -15.40 37.33 -13.72
CA SER A 176 -15.09 38.36 -12.73
C SER A 176 -13.90 39.24 -13.14
N ILE A 177 -12.88 38.67 -13.80
CA ILE A 177 -11.77 39.46 -14.34
C ILE A 177 -12.27 40.42 -15.43
N LYS A 178 -13.10 39.91 -16.35
CA LYS A 178 -13.68 40.74 -17.40
C LYS A 178 -14.53 41.89 -16.84
N ASP A 179 -15.36 41.60 -15.84
CA ASP A 179 -16.21 42.63 -15.22
C ASP A 179 -15.36 43.71 -14.51
N LEU A 180 -14.20 43.34 -13.93
CA LEU A 180 -13.25 44.29 -13.35
C LEU A 180 -12.54 45.12 -14.43
N ASP A 181 -12.16 44.51 -15.56
CA ASP A 181 -11.55 45.23 -16.68
C ASP A 181 -12.54 46.26 -17.27
N ASP A 182 -13.82 45.89 -17.43
CA ASP A 182 -14.87 46.79 -17.91
C ASP A 182 -15.11 47.97 -16.93
N GLN A 183 -15.05 47.70 -15.62
CA GLN A 183 -15.14 48.75 -14.59
C GLN A 183 -13.92 49.68 -14.59
N LEU A 184 -12.71 49.14 -14.76
CA LEU A 184 -11.48 49.93 -14.84
C LEU A 184 -11.46 50.80 -16.10
N ALA A 185 -11.95 50.29 -17.24
CA ALA A 185 -12.10 51.07 -18.46
C ALA A 185 -13.05 52.26 -18.25
N THR A 186 -14.20 52.01 -17.61
CA THR A 186 -15.18 53.07 -17.31
C THR A 186 -14.61 54.14 -16.37
N LEU A 187 -13.82 53.74 -15.36
CA LEU A 187 -13.18 54.67 -14.44
C LEU A 187 -12.12 55.54 -15.15
N ASN A 188 -11.34 54.95 -16.06
CA ASN A 188 -10.36 55.70 -16.83
C ASN A 188 -11.03 56.74 -17.75
N GLU A 189 -12.12 56.37 -18.43
CA GLU A 189 -12.89 57.29 -19.27
C GLU A 189 -13.44 58.48 -18.44
N LEU A 190 -13.96 58.21 -17.23
CA LEU A 190 -14.47 59.26 -16.34
C LEU A 190 -13.35 60.21 -15.83
N THR A 191 -12.16 59.69 -15.55
CA THR A 191 -11.03 60.54 -15.14
C THR A 191 -10.52 61.41 -16.29
N GLU A 192 -10.56 60.93 -17.53
CA GLU A 192 -10.19 61.73 -18.70
C GLU A 192 -11.23 62.83 -18.97
N GLU A 193 -12.53 62.56 -18.79
CA GLU A 193 -13.58 63.58 -18.90
C GLU A 193 -13.50 64.66 -17.79
N GLU A 194 -13.07 64.30 -16.58
CA GLU A 194 -12.87 65.27 -15.48
C GLU A 194 -11.61 66.15 -15.66
N GLU A 195 -10.56 65.68 -16.33
CA GLU A 195 -9.36 66.48 -16.62
C GLU A 195 -9.55 67.47 -17.78
N GLU A 196 -10.52 67.22 -18.67
CA GLU A 196 -10.84 68.10 -19.82
C GLU A 196 -11.89 69.19 -19.50
N ALA A 197 -12.57 69.12 -18.36
CA ALA A 197 -13.63 70.05 -17.92
C ALA A 197 -13.12 71.20 -17.01
#